data_AF-A0A9D6JXN0-F1
#
_entry.id   AF-A0A9D6JXN0-F1
#
_cell.length_a   1.000
_cell.length_b   1.000
_cell.length_c   1.000
_cell.angle_alpha   90.00
_cell.angle_beta   90.00
_cell.angle_gamma   90.00
#
_symmetry.space_group_name_H-M   'P 1'
#
loop_
_entity.id
_entity.type
_entity.pdbx_description
1 polymer ?
#
loop_
_entity_poly.entity_id
_entity_poly.type
_entity_poly.pdbx_seq_one_letter_code
_entity_poly.pdbx_strand_id
1 'polypeptide(L)'
;MVKLVALYRRPEDPQSFDRHYFESHMPLVRKIPGLVRVEVSRVSGAPRGEPEYYLMTEMYFADAGALERAMVSPENVEAGKNLMSFAKGLVSLFYAGVE
;
A
#
# COMPACT_ATOMS: atom_id res chain seq x y z
N MET A 1 -15.99 8.57 1.29
CA MET A 1 -14.94 7.74 0.62
C MET A 1 -14.25 6.89 1.66
N VAL A 2 -13.68 5.76 1.26
CA VAL A 2 -12.88 4.90 2.14
C VAL A 2 -11.53 4.59 1.50
N LYS A 3 -10.55 4.19 2.31
CA LYS A 3 -9.23 3.80 1.81
C LYS A 3 -8.68 2.56 2.52
N LEU A 4 -7.91 1.77 1.78
CA LEU A 4 -6.92 0.85 2.35
C LEU A 4 -5.59 1.61 2.42
N VAL A 5 -4.99 1.63 3.60
CA VAL A 5 -3.68 2.26 3.84
C VAL A 5 -2.64 1.18 4.08
N ALA A 6 -1.49 1.31 3.43
CA ALA A 6 -0.29 0.51 3.69
C ALA A 6 0.83 1.42 4.20
N LEU A 7 1.31 1.17 5.42
CA LEU A 7 2.48 1.82 5.99
C LEU A 7 3.64 0.84 6.07
N TYR A 8 4.79 1.26 5.54
CA TYR A 8 5.98 0.44 5.46
C TYR A 8 7.04 0.99 6.40
N ARG A 9 7.55 0.14 7.29
CA ARG A 9 8.79 0.41 8.04
C ARG A 9 9.99 0.41 7.11
N ARG A 10 11.10 0.99 7.57
CA ARG A 10 12.34 1.05 6.79
C ARG A 10 12.88 -0.37 6.50
N PRO A 11 13.00 -0.76 5.22
CA PRO A 11 13.65 -2.02 4.86
C PRO A 11 15.16 -1.95 5.08
N GLU A 12 15.80 -3.12 5.25
CA GLU A 12 17.26 -3.23 5.33
C GLU A 12 17.94 -2.82 4.02
N ASP A 13 17.33 -3.16 2.87
CA ASP A 13 17.74 -2.72 1.53
C ASP A 13 16.63 -1.89 0.86
N PRO A 14 16.67 -0.54 1.00
CA PRO A 14 15.71 0.36 0.38
C PRO A 14 15.69 0.32 -1.14
N GLN A 15 16.84 0.08 -1.79
CA GLN A 15 16.92 0.09 -3.24
C GLN A 15 16.23 -1.14 -3.84
N SER A 16 16.48 -2.33 -3.27
CA SER A 16 15.78 -3.54 -3.69
C SER A 16 14.29 -3.48 -3.36
N PHE A 17 13.92 -2.95 -2.19
CA PHE A 17 12.51 -2.71 -1.85
C PHE A 17 11.83 -1.81 -2.88
N ASP A 18 12.43 -0.66 -3.21
CA ASP A 18 11.87 0.30 -4.15
C ASP A 18 11.65 -0.31 -5.53
N ARG A 19 12.64 -1.07 -6.03
CA ARG A 19 12.55 -1.76 -7.31
C ARG A 19 11.37 -2.73 -7.33
N HIS A 20 11.27 -3.63 -6.35
CA HIS A 20 10.15 -4.57 -6.25
C HIS A 20 8.80 -3.86 -6.09
N TYR A 21 8.77 -2.82 -5.26
CA TYR A 21 7.57 -2.06 -4.98
C TYR A 21 7.03 -1.34 -6.24
N PHE A 22 7.87 -0.59 -6.96
CA PHE A 22 7.42 0.20 -8.10
C PHE A 22 7.29 -0.59 -9.40
N GLU A 23 8.16 -1.57 -9.64
CA GLU A 23 8.19 -2.32 -10.90
C GLU A 23 7.27 -3.54 -10.89
N SER A 24 6.99 -4.12 -9.71
CA SER A 24 6.17 -5.34 -9.58
C SER A 24 4.88 -5.09 -8.81
N HIS A 25 4.95 -4.51 -7.61
CA HIS A 25 3.78 -4.41 -6.73
C HIS A 25 2.75 -3.37 -7.22
N MET A 26 3.21 -2.15 -7.51
CA MET A 26 2.33 -1.05 -7.92
C MET A 26 1.54 -1.31 -9.22
N PRO A 27 2.10 -1.97 -10.26
CA PRO A 27 1.32 -2.40 -11.41
C PRO A 27 0.17 -3.35 -11.06
N LEU A 28 0.34 -4.22 -10.05
CA LEU A 28 -0.73 -5.11 -9.58
C LEU A 28 -1.79 -4.34 -8.81
N VAL A 29 -1.38 -3.44 -7.90
CA VAL A 29 -2.30 -2.57 -7.15
C VAL A 29 -3.20 -1.75 -8.08
N ARG A 30 -2.64 -1.21 -9.17
CA ARG A 30 -3.42 -0.43 -10.16
C ARG A 30 -4.46 -1.23 -10.93
N LYS A 31 -4.40 -2.56 -10.91
CA LYS A 31 -5.41 -3.44 -11.53
C LYS A 31 -6.58 -3.74 -10.60
N ILE A 32 -6.49 -3.40 -9.31
CA ILE A 32 -7.54 -3.70 -8.34
C ILE A 32 -8.85 -3.00 -8.77
N PRO A 33 -9.95 -3.75 -8.92
CA PRO A 33 -11.22 -3.19 -9.38
C PRO A 33 -11.79 -2.20 -8.36
N GLY A 34 -12.40 -1.12 -8.86
CA GLY A 34 -13.01 -0.09 -8.02
C GLY A 34 -12.03 0.90 -7.38
N LEU A 35 -10.72 0.77 -7.65
CA LEU A 35 -9.71 1.73 -7.23
C LEU A 35 -9.96 3.08 -7.92
N VAL A 36 -10.24 4.13 -7.13
CA VAL A 36 -10.51 5.48 -7.61
C VAL A 36 -9.23 6.29 -7.73
N ARG A 37 -8.33 6.13 -6.75
CA ARG A 37 -7.05 6.84 -6.68
C ARG A 37 -6.06 5.98 -5.90
N VAL A 38 -4.78 6.06 -6.25
CA VAL A 38 -3.69 5.57 -5.42
C VAL A 38 -2.66 6.66 -5.22
N GLU A 39 -2.28 6.90 -3.97
CA GLU A 39 -1.23 7.84 -3.60
C GLU A 39 -0.09 7.09 -2.94
N VAL A 40 1.12 7.39 -3.37
CA VAL A 40 2.35 6.83 -2.80
C VAL A 40 3.18 7.98 -2.28
N SER A 41 3.47 7.96 -0.99
CA SER A 41 4.22 9.00 -0.30
C SER A 41 5.48 8.41 0.31
N ARG A 42 6.63 9.03 0.03
CA ARG A 42 7.89 8.73 0.70
C ARG A 42 8.00 9.57 1.97
N VAL A 43 8.32 8.93 3.09
CA VAL A 43 8.57 9.66 4.34
C VAL A 43 9.96 10.28 4.23
N SER A 44 10.01 11.62 4.25
CA SER A 44 11.28 12.37 4.15
C SER A 44 11.90 12.71 5.49
N GLY A 45 11.19 12.50 6.60
CA GLY A 45 11.66 12.80 7.95
C GLY A 45 10.54 12.81 8.97
N ALA A 46 10.88 13.09 10.23
CA ALA A 46 9.94 13.27 11.32
C ALA A 46 10.27 14.57 12.09
N PRO A 47 9.29 15.23 12.75
CA PRO A 47 9.55 16.38 13.60
C PRO A 47 10.53 16.10 14.75
N ARG A 48 10.69 14.82 15.14
CA ARG A 48 11.65 14.35 16.14
C ARG A 48 12.25 13.02 15.71
N GLY A 49 13.58 12.92 15.79
CA GLY A 49 14.32 11.68 15.55
C GLY A 49 14.20 11.15 14.12
N GLU A 50 14.64 9.90 13.94
CA GLU A 50 14.49 9.17 12.69
C GLU A 50 13.05 8.70 12.52
N PRO A 51 12.45 8.80 11.32
CA PRO A 51 11.11 8.30 11.07
C PRO A 51 11.08 6.77 11.14
N GLU A 52 10.07 6.23 11.83
CA GLU A 52 9.82 4.79 11.88
C GLU A 52 9.42 4.22 10.50
N TYR A 53 8.67 5.02 9.73
CA TYR A 53 8.14 4.64 8.44
C TYR A 53 8.99 5.20 7.30
N TYR A 54 8.97 4.46 6.20
CA TYR A 54 9.73 4.74 4.99
C TYR A 54 8.81 5.15 3.83
N LEU A 55 7.65 4.49 3.72
CA LEU A 55 6.71 4.69 2.63
C LEU A 55 5.27 4.50 3.11
N MET A 56 4.34 5.25 2.52
CA MET A 56 2.91 5.14 2.72
C MET A 56 2.21 4.97 1.36
N THR A 57 1.22 4.09 1.30
CA THR A 57 0.32 3.94 0.15
C THR A 57 -1.11 4.10 0.61
N GLU A 58 -1.89 4.90 -0.11
CA GLU A 58 -3.30 5.10 0.14
C GLU A 58 -4.10 4.75 -1.11
N MET A 59 -4.92 3.71 -1.00
CA MET A 59 -5.76 3.20 -2.08
C MET A 59 -7.20 3.58 -1.79
N TYR A 60 -7.76 4.48 -2.59
CA TYR A 60 -9.07 5.08 -2.37
C TYR A 60 -10.16 4.33 -3.15
N PHE A 61 -11.31 4.16 -2.51
CA PHE A 61 -12.51 3.55 -3.05
C PHE A 61 -13.71 4.47 -2.77
N ALA A 62 -14.72 4.40 -3.64
CA ALA A 62 -15.92 5.25 -3.53
C ALA A 62 -16.63 5.07 -2.19
N ASP A 63 -16.83 3.81 -1.77
CA ASP A 63 -17.55 3.40 -0.58
C ASP A 63 -17.05 2.05 -0.04
N ALA A 64 -17.58 1.63 1.12
CA ALA A 64 -17.22 0.37 1.76
C ALA A 64 -17.53 -0.86 0.90
N GLY A 65 -18.62 -0.86 0.13
CA GLY A 65 -18.98 -1.98 -0.73
C GLY A 65 -18.02 -2.13 -1.92
N ALA A 66 -17.53 -1.02 -2.48
CA ALA A 66 -16.50 -1.03 -3.50
C ALA A 66 -15.17 -1.60 -2.96
N LEU A 67 -14.78 -1.19 -1.76
CA LEU A 67 -13.61 -1.71 -1.06
C LEU A 67 -13.74 -3.23 -0.79
N GLU A 68 -14.87 -3.70 -0.26
CA GLU A 68 -15.08 -5.12 0.03
C GLU A 68 -14.94 -5.99 -1.23
N ARG A 69 -15.58 -5.58 -2.33
CA ARG A 69 -15.45 -6.26 -3.63
C ARG A 69 -14.01 -6.24 -4.14
N ALA A 70 -13.30 -5.14 -3.95
CA ALA A 70 -11.89 -5.02 -4.30
C ALA A 70 -11.02 -6.00 -3.50
N MET A 71 -11.26 -6.15 -2.19
CA MET A 71 -10.44 -7.00 -1.32
C MET A 71 -10.53 -8.49 -1.68
N VAL A 72 -11.69 -8.96 -2.14
CA VAL A 72 -11.89 -10.37 -2.55
C VAL A 72 -11.58 -10.63 -4.03
N SER A 73 -11.16 -9.61 -4.79
CA SER A 73 -10.86 -9.76 -6.21
C SER A 73 -9.60 -10.60 -6.48
N PRO A 74 -9.54 -11.32 -7.61
CA PRO A 74 -8.32 -12.01 -8.03
C PRO A 74 -7.08 -11.11 -8.09
N GLU A 75 -7.27 -9.85 -8.54
CA GLU A 75 -6.21 -8.85 -8.66
C GLU A 75 -5.65 -8.46 -7.29
N ASN A 76 -6.50 -8.27 -6.27
CA ASN A 76 -6.04 -7.97 -4.93
C ASN A 76 -5.36 -9.19 -4.26
N VAL A 77 -5.83 -10.41 -4.55
CA VAL A 77 -5.16 -11.63 -4.09
C VAL A 77 -3.76 -11.74 -4.68
N GLU A 78 -3.58 -11.42 -5.97
CA GLU A 78 -2.27 -11.38 -6.61
C GLU A 78 -1.37 -10.28 -6.02
N ALA A 79 -1.90 -9.06 -5.87
CA ALA A 79 -1.18 -7.95 -5.25
C ALA A 79 -0.75 -8.28 -3.81
N GLY A 80 -1.60 -8.92 -3.03
CA GLY A 80 -1.30 -9.35 -1.65
C GLY A 80 -0.23 -10.45 -1.60
N LYS A 81 -0.28 -11.45 -2.49
CA LYS A 81 0.78 -12.46 -2.60
C LYS A 81 2.14 -11.83 -2.95
N ASN A 82 2.13 -10.90 -3.90
CA ASN A 82 3.32 -10.15 -4.27
C ASN A 82 3.85 -9.30 -3.11
N LEU A 83 2.97 -8.57 -2.40
CA LEU A 83 3.33 -7.79 -1.22
C LEU A 83 4.06 -8.63 -0.16
N MET A 84 3.55 -9.81 0.12
CA MET A 84 4.09 -10.70 1.16
C MET A 84 5.44 -11.33 0.78
N SER A 85 5.87 -11.26 -0.48
CA SER A 85 7.18 -11.79 -0.89
C SER A 85 8.35 -10.89 -0.50
N PHE A 86 8.12 -9.57 -0.36
CA PHE A 86 9.18 -8.59 -0.09
C PHE A 86 8.92 -7.68 1.11
N ALA A 87 7.66 -7.49 1.52
CA ALA A 87 7.28 -6.55 2.59
C ALA A 87 6.73 -7.24 3.85
N LYS A 88 6.80 -8.59 3.93
CA LYS A 88 6.35 -9.33 5.12
C LYS A 88 7.12 -8.85 6.36
N GLY A 89 6.37 -8.46 7.40
CA GLY A 89 6.94 -7.89 8.63
C GLY A 89 7.30 -6.41 8.56
N LEU A 90 7.27 -5.80 7.36
CA LEU A 90 7.52 -4.37 7.16
C LEU A 90 6.23 -3.57 6.98
N VAL A 91 5.19 -4.19 6.40
CA VAL A 91 3.92 -3.52 6.08
C VAL A 91 2.88 -3.66 7.19
N SER A 92 2.18 -2.56 7.50
CA SER A 92 0.94 -2.53 8.28
C SER A 92 -0.21 -2.08 7.37
N LEU A 93 -1.32 -2.82 7.42
CA LEU A 93 -2.51 -2.58 6.59
C LEU A 93 -3.70 -2.22 7.48
N PHE A 94 -4.45 -1.19 7.11
CA PHE A 94 -5.67 -0.82 7.81
C PHE A 94 -6.62 -0.06 6.90
N TYR A 95 -7.91 -0.15 7.22
CA TYR A 95 -8.96 0.62 6.55
C TYR A 95 -9.17 1.96 7.27
N ALA A 96 -9.42 3.02 6.49
CA ALA A 96 -9.74 4.32 7.04
C ALA A 96 -10.88 4.99 6.26
N GLY A 97 -11.72 5.73 6.98
CA GLY A 97 -12.67 6.67 6.38
C GLY A 97 -11.96 7.95 5.95
N VAL A 98 -12.51 8.62 4.94
CA VAL A 98 -12.13 9.98 4.55
C VAL A 98 -13.31 10.89 4.86
N GLU A 99 -13.09 11.84 5.75
CA GLU A 99 -14.04 12.90 6.13
C GLU A 99 -13.93 14.12 5.20
#